data_AF-A0A953ZZW0-F1
#
_entry.id   AF-A0A953ZZW0-F1
#
_cell.length_a   1.000
_cell.length_b   1.000
_cell.length_c   1.000
_cell.angle_alpha   90.00
_cell.angle_beta   90.00
_cell.angle_gamma   90.00
#
_symmetry.space_group_name_H-M   'P 1'
#
loop_
_entity.id
_entity.type
_entity.pdbx_description
1 polymer ?
#
loop_
_entity_poly.entity_id
_entity_poly.type
_entity_poly.pdbx_seq_one_letter_code
_entity_poly.pdbx_strand_id
1 'polypeptide(L)'
;VREKTYRAAPVNWSARFSSRCKHHADYLLQNNLQGPDQEQRQDPQLPGSTHEGNMFAQMAMVSTRARDPKKVFAEWMCYPGYRDLFMVATLKTIGIYQEKDVLVLNVVQGLVTPRAQQFHLYPKHGMGRVPASVKVADLGPELKAFLTKHGKGDLEEVGFPLSLHFGNTTKLHDMGIKCRVRVNDREDAPGLLHIADDGTHRRTASPGLVVFYPIPPIRKGAKVTVVWNFKYGDRLESLNATYSH
;
A
#
# COMPACT_ATOMS: atom_id res chain seq x y z
N VAL A 1 5.15 10.34 12.64
CA VAL A 1 5.50 10.28 11.20
C VAL A 1 4.60 11.20 10.39
N ARG A 2 3.28 10.98 10.32
CA ARG A 2 2.35 11.78 9.52
C ARG A 2 2.45 13.31 9.68
N GLU A 3 2.30 13.81 10.89
CA GLU A 3 2.37 15.26 11.19
C GLU A 3 3.75 15.85 10.85
N LYS A 4 4.82 15.21 11.34
CA LYS A 4 6.21 15.67 11.14
C LYS A 4 6.69 15.55 9.69
N THR A 5 6.23 14.55 8.94
CA THR A 5 6.78 14.18 7.62
C THR A 5 5.89 14.60 6.44
N TYR A 6 4.59 14.74 6.66
CA TYR A 6 3.60 15.07 5.63
C TYR A 6 2.76 16.30 5.98
N ARG A 7 3.01 16.96 7.12
CA ARG A 7 2.22 18.11 7.63
C ARG A 7 0.72 17.80 7.66
N ALA A 8 0.37 16.54 7.88
CA ALA A 8 -1.00 16.07 7.91
C ALA A 8 -1.70 16.46 9.22
N ALA A 9 -3.01 16.65 9.17
CA ALA A 9 -3.82 16.91 10.35
C ALA A 9 -3.71 15.77 11.39
N PRO A 10 -3.94 16.08 12.69
CA PRO A 10 -4.06 15.06 13.72
C PRO A 10 -5.15 14.04 13.39
N VAL A 11 -4.90 12.79 13.77
CA VAL A 11 -5.82 11.67 13.52
C VAL A 11 -6.55 11.32 14.80
N ASN A 12 -7.87 11.23 14.75
CA ASN A 12 -8.70 10.88 15.89
C ASN A 12 -8.75 9.37 16.09
N TRP A 13 -8.78 8.92 17.33
CA TRP A 13 -9.11 7.54 17.65
C TRP A 13 -10.63 7.38 17.81
N SER A 14 -11.16 6.22 17.40
CA SER A 14 -12.59 5.88 17.49
C SER A 14 -12.79 4.52 18.16
N ALA A 15 -13.48 4.53 19.31
CA ALA A 15 -13.91 3.33 20.00
C ALA A 15 -14.79 2.44 19.11
N ARG A 16 -15.74 3.06 18.37
CA ARG A 16 -16.64 2.35 17.43
C ARG A 16 -15.86 1.62 16.34
N PHE A 17 -14.84 2.26 15.76
CA PHE A 17 -14.01 1.59 14.74
C PHE A 17 -13.11 0.52 15.35
N SER A 18 -12.63 0.73 16.58
CA SER A 18 -11.85 -0.29 17.29
C SER A 18 -12.70 -1.53 17.61
N SER A 19 -14.00 -1.36 17.90
CA SER A 19 -14.93 -2.49 18.05
C SER A 19 -15.09 -3.31 16.76
N ARG A 20 -15.11 -2.66 15.59
CA ARG A 20 -15.12 -3.37 14.29
C ARG A 20 -13.81 -4.11 14.05
N CYS A 21 -12.68 -3.49 14.40
CA CYS A 21 -11.36 -4.13 14.35
C CYS A 21 -11.34 -5.38 15.24
N LYS A 22 -11.92 -5.29 16.44
CA LYS A 22 -12.08 -6.43 17.34
C LYS A 22 -12.89 -7.56 16.72
N HIS A 23 -14.08 -7.29 16.18
CA HIS A 23 -14.91 -8.33 15.57
C HIS A 23 -14.19 -9.05 14.44
N HIS A 24 -13.41 -8.32 13.63
CA HIS A 24 -12.64 -8.93 12.56
C HIS A 24 -11.45 -9.74 13.08
N ALA A 25 -10.74 -9.26 14.10
CA ALA A 25 -9.67 -10.01 14.74
C ALA A 25 -10.18 -11.30 15.38
N ASP A 26 -11.32 -11.24 16.08
CA ASP A 26 -11.98 -12.40 16.69
C ASP A 26 -12.35 -13.44 15.61
N TYR A 27 -12.90 -13.00 14.48
CA TYR A 27 -13.21 -13.87 13.34
C TYR A 27 -11.95 -14.58 12.79
N LEU A 28 -10.84 -13.86 12.59
CA LEU A 28 -9.60 -14.46 12.09
C LEU A 28 -9.04 -15.48 13.08
N LEU A 29 -9.06 -15.16 14.38
CA LEU A 29 -8.58 -16.04 15.44
C LEU A 29 -9.45 -17.29 15.61
N GLN A 30 -10.79 -17.14 15.58
CA GLN A 30 -11.73 -18.24 15.71
C GLN A 30 -11.57 -19.28 14.60
N ASN A 31 -11.23 -18.83 13.40
CA ASN A 31 -11.12 -19.67 12.22
C ASN A 31 -9.66 -20.02 11.85
N ASN A 32 -8.69 -19.63 12.68
CA ASN A 32 -7.26 -19.83 12.46
C ASN A 32 -6.79 -19.38 11.06
N LEU A 33 -7.26 -18.23 10.62
CA LEU A 33 -7.01 -17.68 9.28
C LEU A 33 -5.77 -16.79 9.27
N GLN A 34 -4.95 -16.93 8.22
CA GLN A 34 -3.68 -16.22 8.06
C GLN A 34 -3.38 -15.89 6.59
N GLY A 35 -2.64 -14.79 6.39
CA GLY A 35 -2.12 -14.40 5.08
C GLY A 35 -3.07 -13.49 4.27
N PRO A 36 -2.53 -12.78 3.25
CA PRO A 36 -3.24 -11.68 2.58
C PRO A 36 -4.65 -12.01 2.10
N ASP A 37 -4.84 -13.20 1.49
CA ASP A 37 -6.12 -13.63 0.92
C ASP A 37 -7.20 -13.81 1.98
N GLN A 38 -6.81 -14.32 3.16
CA GLN A 38 -7.76 -14.61 4.24
C GLN A 38 -7.98 -13.40 5.14
N GLU A 39 -6.97 -12.54 5.26
CA GLU A 39 -7.02 -11.31 6.06
C GLU A 39 -7.95 -10.23 5.50
N GLN A 40 -8.24 -10.25 4.20
CA GLN A 40 -9.00 -9.18 3.50
C GLN A 40 -10.44 -9.58 3.17
N ARG A 41 -10.93 -10.72 3.69
CA ARG A 41 -12.29 -11.22 3.45
C ARG A 41 -12.84 -11.99 4.64
N GLN A 42 -14.16 -12.09 4.73
CA GLN A 42 -14.84 -13.07 5.57
C GLN A 42 -15.59 -14.06 4.69
N ASP A 43 -15.40 -15.34 4.95
CA ASP A 43 -16.11 -16.42 4.27
C ASP A 43 -17.51 -16.55 4.91
N PRO A 44 -18.61 -16.40 4.14
CA PRO A 44 -19.97 -16.53 4.68
C PRO A 44 -20.28 -17.90 5.30
N GLN A 45 -19.49 -18.94 4.99
CA GLN A 45 -19.66 -20.29 5.53
C GLN A 45 -18.98 -20.47 6.89
N LEU A 46 -18.08 -19.56 7.29
CA LEU A 46 -17.34 -19.66 8.54
C LEU A 46 -18.06 -18.95 9.70
N PRO A 47 -18.00 -19.49 10.92
CA PRO A 47 -18.64 -18.89 12.08
C PRO A 47 -18.04 -17.50 12.39
N GLY A 48 -18.91 -16.59 12.84
CA GLY A 48 -18.56 -15.19 13.14
C GLY A 48 -18.47 -14.29 11.90
N SER A 49 -18.65 -14.83 10.69
CA SER A 49 -18.73 -14.06 9.45
C SER A 49 -20.00 -13.22 9.40
N THR A 50 -19.90 -12.00 8.89
CA THR A 50 -21.04 -11.11 8.65
C THR A 50 -20.84 -10.35 7.35
N HIS A 51 -21.94 -9.93 6.71
CA HIS A 51 -21.85 -9.08 5.51
C HIS A 51 -21.06 -7.79 5.78
N GLU A 52 -21.37 -7.10 6.88
CA GLU A 52 -20.64 -5.88 7.28
C GLU A 52 -19.17 -6.16 7.59
N GLY A 53 -18.85 -7.29 8.23
CA GLY A 53 -17.49 -7.71 8.53
C GLY A 53 -16.67 -8.02 7.29
N ASN A 54 -17.29 -8.61 6.26
CA ASN A 54 -16.64 -8.82 4.96
C ASN A 54 -16.34 -7.49 4.25
N MET A 55 -17.31 -6.55 4.22
CA MET A 55 -17.09 -5.21 3.66
C MET A 55 -16.01 -4.44 4.43
N PHE A 56 -15.95 -4.62 5.75
CA PHE A 56 -14.90 -4.05 6.59
C PHE A 56 -13.53 -4.65 6.28
N ALA A 57 -13.43 -5.97 6.13
CA ALA A 57 -12.17 -6.69 5.91
C ALA A 57 -11.41 -6.17 4.68
N GLN A 58 -12.13 -5.93 3.57
CA GLN A 58 -11.58 -5.41 2.32
C GLN A 58 -10.91 -4.02 2.44
N MET A 59 -11.26 -3.27 3.48
CA MET A 59 -10.75 -1.91 3.71
C MET A 59 -9.77 -1.84 4.89
N ALA A 60 -9.67 -2.91 5.67
CA ALA A 60 -8.85 -2.96 6.87
C ALA A 60 -7.37 -3.19 6.54
N MET A 61 -6.49 -2.66 7.37
CA MET A 61 -5.09 -3.07 7.39
C MET A 61 -4.95 -4.17 8.44
N VAL A 62 -4.51 -5.33 8.00
CA VAL A 62 -4.45 -6.53 8.83
C VAL A 62 -3.04 -7.12 8.80
N SER A 63 -2.65 -7.69 9.93
CA SER A 63 -1.51 -8.61 10.05
C SER A 63 -1.87 -9.69 11.06
N THR A 64 -1.77 -10.96 10.66
CA THR A 64 -1.91 -12.12 11.56
C THR A 64 -0.56 -12.59 12.12
N ARG A 65 0.47 -11.74 12.06
CA ARG A 65 1.84 -12.00 12.56
C ARG A 65 2.34 -10.87 13.46
N ALA A 66 1.43 -10.25 14.20
CA ALA A 66 1.61 -9.00 14.90
C ALA A 66 2.14 -9.09 16.34
N ARG A 67 3.10 -9.99 16.59
CA ARG A 67 3.77 -10.08 17.90
C ARG A 67 4.50 -8.79 18.28
N ASP A 68 5.01 -8.07 17.29
CA ASP A 68 5.67 -6.77 17.44
C ASP A 68 5.01 -5.74 16.51
N PRO A 69 4.09 -4.91 17.03
CA PRO A 69 3.39 -3.92 16.22
C PRO A 69 4.32 -2.95 15.49
N LYS A 70 5.48 -2.60 16.07
CA LYS A 70 6.43 -1.68 15.43
C LYS A 70 6.99 -2.29 14.14
N LYS A 71 7.28 -3.60 14.15
CA LYS A 71 7.70 -4.32 12.95
C LYS A 71 6.59 -4.42 11.93
N VAL A 72 5.35 -4.64 12.37
CA VAL A 72 4.18 -4.67 11.47
C VAL A 72 4.00 -3.33 10.76
N PHE A 73 4.09 -2.21 11.48
CA PHE A 73 4.00 -0.88 10.84
C PHE A 73 5.12 -0.65 9.82
N ALA A 74 6.34 -1.11 10.09
CA ALA A 74 7.45 -1.05 9.14
C ALA A 74 7.21 -1.96 7.91
N GLU A 75 6.69 -3.17 8.13
CA GLU A 75 6.29 -4.12 7.08
C GLU A 75 5.19 -3.53 6.19
N TRP A 76 4.15 -2.92 6.79
CA TRP A 76 3.04 -2.30 6.06
C TRP A 76 3.48 -1.15 5.14
N MET A 77 4.60 -0.47 5.45
CA MET A 77 5.18 0.53 4.53
C MET A 77 5.75 -0.08 3.25
N CYS A 78 5.95 -1.40 3.20
CA CYS A 78 6.37 -2.12 2.00
C CYS A 78 5.18 -2.45 1.08
N TYR A 79 3.94 -2.41 1.59
CA TYR A 79 2.72 -2.76 0.87
C TYR A 79 2.06 -1.48 0.32
N PRO A 80 2.05 -1.25 -1.01
CA PRO A 80 1.59 0.00 -1.63
C PRO A 80 0.23 0.52 -1.14
N GLY A 81 -0.79 -0.34 -1.10
CA GLY A 81 -2.15 0.09 -0.72
C GLY A 81 -2.32 0.39 0.78
N TYR A 82 -1.56 -0.30 1.64
CA TYR A 82 -1.47 0.04 3.07
C TYR A 82 -0.66 1.33 3.30
N ARG A 83 0.48 1.47 2.60
CA ARG A 83 1.34 2.66 2.65
C ARG A 83 0.59 3.93 2.28
N ASP A 84 -0.33 3.86 1.29
CA ASP A 84 -1.20 4.98 0.90
C ASP A 84 -1.91 5.60 2.11
N LEU A 85 -2.43 4.77 3.02
CA LEU A 85 -3.15 5.22 4.20
C LEU A 85 -2.27 6.02 5.18
N PHE A 86 -0.96 5.81 5.18
CA PHE A 86 -0.02 6.60 5.98
C PHE A 86 0.41 7.91 5.30
N MET A 87 0.23 8.01 3.99
CA MET A 87 0.70 9.13 3.18
C MET A 87 -0.40 10.13 2.83
N VAL A 88 -1.66 9.68 2.77
CA VAL A 88 -2.80 10.53 2.38
C VAL A 88 -3.15 11.53 3.49
N ALA A 89 -3.14 12.82 3.17
CA ALA A 89 -3.43 13.92 4.10
C ALA A 89 -4.86 13.91 4.70
N THR A 90 -5.80 13.19 4.06
CA THR A 90 -7.22 13.18 4.44
C THR A 90 -7.55 12.19 5.55
N LEU A 91 -6.62 11.37 6.06
CA LEU A 91 -6.91 10.50 7.20
C LEU A 91 -7.40 11.32 8.40
N LYS A 92 -8.61 11.01 8.86
CA LYS A 92 -9.28 11.73 9.94
C LYS A 92 -9.43 10.89 11.19
N THR A 93 -9.75 9.61 11.04
CA THR A 93 -10.09 8.75 12.17
C THR A 93 -9.56 7.33 11.96
N ILE A 94 -9.04 6.73 13.03
CA ILE A 94 -8.64 5.32 13.07
C ILE A 94 -9.41 4.55 14.14
N GLY A 95 -9.62 3.27 13.89
CA GLY A 95 -9.85 2.27 14.94
C GLY A 95 -8.69 1.28 14.89
N ILE A 96 -8.26 0.79 16.04
CA ILE A 96 -7.17 -0.18 16.11
C ILE A 96 -7.52 -1.21 17.18
N TYR A 97 -7.23 -2.47 16.91
CA TYR A 97 -7.36 -3.54 17.89
C TYR A 97 -6.26 -4.58 17.67
N GLN A 98 -5.72 -5.08 18.77
CA GLN A 98 -4.76 -6.17 18.75
C GLN A 98 -5.19 -7.24 19.75
N GLU A 99 -5.20 -8.48 19.29
CA GLU A 99 -5.40 -9.67 20.13
C GLU A 99 -4.40 -10.73 19.68
N LYS A 100 -3.60 -11.24 20.63
CA LYS A 100 -2.50 -12.17 20.34
C LYS A 100 -1.59 -11.60 19.23
N ASP A 101 -1.48 -12.31 18.12
CA ASP A 101 -0.71 -11.97 16.92
C ASP A 101 -1.58 -11.38 15.79
N VAL A 102 -2.83 -11.03 16.05
CA VAL A 102 -3.70 -10.37 15.07
C VAL A 102 -3.79 -8.88 15.40
N LEU A 103 -3.33 -8.04 14.48
CA LEU A 103 -3.46 -6.58 14.52
C LEU A 103 -4.35 -6.13 13.37
N VAL A 104 -5.42 -5.41 13.70
CA VAL A 104 -6.35 -4.84 12.74
C VAL A 104 -6.41 -3.32 12.95
N LEU A 105 -6.22 -2.58 11.87
CA LEU A 105 -6.34 -1.13 11.82
C LEU A 105 -7.37 -0.74 10.76
N ASN A 106 -8.43 -0.07 11.20
CA ASN A 106 -9.41 0.55 10.32
C ASN A 106 -9.08 2.03 10.15
N VAL A 107 -9.19 2.51 8.92
CA VAL A 107 -8.73 3.83 8.53
C VAL A 107 -9.83 4.53 7.76
N VAL A 108 -10.33 5.65 8.29
CA VAL A 108 -11.35 6.47 7.63
C VAL A 108 -10.75 7.77 7.15
N GLN A 109 -10.73 7.92 5.83
CA GLN A 109 -10.38 9.16 5.15
C GLN A 109 -11.56 10.14 5.20
N GLY A 110 -11.28 11.40 5.48
CA GLY A 110 -12.24 12.49 5.37
C GLY A 110 -12.45 12.89 3.91
N LEU A 111 -13.63 13.44 3.61
CA LEU A 111 -14.00 13.96 2.29
C LEU A 111 -13.36 15.30 1.94
N VAL A 112 -12.41 15.79 2.76
CA VAL A 112 -11.84 17.13 2.61
C VAL A 112 -10.82 17.12 1.47
N THR A 113 -11.02 17.97 0.46
CA THR A 113 -10.02 18.24 -0.58
C THR A 113 -8.79 18.90 0.05
N PRO A 114 -7.57 18.31 -0.05
CA PRO A 114 -6.36 18.91 0.48
C PRO A 114 -6.08 20.30 -0.13
N ARG A 115 -5.57 21.25 0.68
CA ARG A 115 -5.25 22.62 0.25
C ARG A 115 -3.95 22.75 -0.58
N ALA A 116 -3.11 21.73 -0.67
CA ALA A 116 -1.85 21.77 -1.41
C ALA A 116 -1.50 20.43 -2.09
N GLN A 117 -0.56 20.50 -3.04
CA GLN A 117 -0.15 19.52 -4.05
C GLN A 117 -0.41 18.03 -3.71
N GLN A 118 -1.15 17.38 -4.61
CA GLN A 118 -1.98 16.18 -4.39
C GLN A 118 -1.26 14.85 -4.67
N PHE A 119 0.03 14.88 -5.01
CA PHE A 119 0.77 13.69 -5.43
C PHE A 119 1.92 13.40 -4.48
N HIS A 120 2.00 12.18 -3.97
CA HIS A 120 3.09 11.74 -3.12
C HIS A 120 3.79 10.54 -3.73
N LEU A 121 5.12 10.62 -3.82
CA LEU A 121 5.95 9.51 -4.24
C LEU A 121 6.52 8.76 -3.03
N TYR A 122 6.74 7.47 -3.18
CA TYR A 122 7.49 6.64 -2.25
C TYR A 122 8.34 5.61 -2.99
N PRO A 123 9.61 5.38 -2.61
CA PRO A 123 10.38 6.08 -1.57
C PRO A 123 10.60 7.57 -1.87
N LYS A 124 10.78 8.38 -0.83
CA LYS A 124 11.08 9.81 -0.96
C LYS A 124 12.54 10.06 -1.31
N HIS A 125 12.82 11.22 -1.89
CA HIS A 125 14.20 11.68 -2.08
C HIS A 125 14.96 11.70 -0.73
N GLY A 126 16.18 11.18 -0.72
CA GLY A 126 17.03 11.06 0.46
C GLY A 126 16.66 9.93 1.42
N MET A 127 15.64 9.12 1.14
CA MET A 127 15.30 7.97 1.97
C MET A 127 16.39 6.90 1.85
N GLY A 128 16.87 6.40 2.98
CA GLY A 128 17.81 5.28 3.04
C GLY A 128 17.21 4.06 3.72
N ARG A 129 17.88 2.91 3.59
CA ARG A 129 17.45 1.61 4.14
C ARG A 129 16.10 1.16 3.57
N VAL A 130 15.81 1.50 2.32
CA VAL A 130 14.64 1.00 1.63
C VAL A 130 14.88 -0.48 1.32
N PRO A 131 13.98 -1.42 1.66
CA PRO A 131 14.17 -2.82 1.31
C PRO A 131 14.47 -3.00 -0.19
N ALA A 132 15.26 -4.00 -0.55
CA ALA A 132 15.62 -4.30 -1.94
C ALA A 132 14.48 -4.95 -2.72
N SER A 133 13.75 -5.84 -2.04
CA SER A 133 12.67 -6.66 -2.59
C SER A 133 11.49 -6.76 -1.62
N VAL A 134 10.39 -7.27 -2.13
CA VAL A 134 9.22 -7.73 -1.37
C VAL A 134 8.75 -9.06 -1.97
N LYS A 135 8.31 -10.00 -1.13
CA LYS A 135 7.72 -11.26 -1.58
C LYS A 135 6.38 -11.02 -2.23
N VAL A 136 6.13 -11.68 -3.36
CA VAL A 136 4.84 -11.64 -4.06
C VAL A 136 3.71 -12.17 -3.15
N ALA A 137 4.00 -13.23 -2.40
CA ALA A 137 3.05 -13.81 -1.44
C ALA A 137 2.69 -12.86 -0.28
N ASP A 138 3.54 -11.89 0.07
CA ASP A 138 3.22 -10.89 1.10
C ASP A 138 2.36 -9.74 0.52
N LEU A 139 2.41 -9.50 -0.78
CA LEU A 139 1.58 -8.49 -1.45
C LEU A 139 0.18 -9.02 -1.78
N GLY A 140 0.06 -10.32 -2.06
CA GLY A 140 -1.23 -11.00 -2.21
C GLY A 140 -1.55 -11.41 -3.65
N PRO A 141 -2.77 -11.91 -3.88
CA PRO A 141 -3.12 -12.67 -5.07
C PRO A 141 -3.33 -11.76 -6.29
N GLU A 142 -3.70 -10.50 -6.08
CA GLU A 142 -3.84 -9.50 -7.14
C GLU A 142 -2.51 -9.21 -7.85
N LEU A 143 -1.43 -9.05 -7.08
CA LEU A 143 -0.12 -8.89 -7.70
C LEU A 143 0.29 -10.15 -8.45
N LYS A 144 0.06 -11.34 -7.86
CA LYS A 144 0.36 -12.61 -8.53
C LYS A 144 -0.36 -12.70 -9.89
N ALA A 145 -1.66 -12.38 -9.93
CA ALA A 145 -2.44 -12.35 -11.16
C ALA A 145 -1.92 -11.32 -12.17
N PHE A 146 -1.59 -10.10 -11.70
CA PHE A 146 -1.00 -9.05 -12.53
C PHE A 146 0.32 -9.49 -13.16
N LEU A 147 1.21 -10.12 -12.38
CA LEU A 147 2.49 -10.64 -12.87
C LEU A 147 2.30 -11.78 -13.88
N THR A 148 1.37 -12.71 -13.62
CA THR A 148 1.04 -13.80 -14.56
C THR A 148 0.58 -13.27 -15.91
N LYS A 149 -0.29 -12.24 -15.93
CA LYS A 149 -0.75 -11.60 -17.18
C LYS A 149 0.39 -11.02 -18.02
N HIS A 150 1.52 -10.70 -17.40
CA HIS A 150 2.71 -10.15 -18.07
C HIS A 150 3.84 -11.19 -18.24
N GLY A 151 3.55 -12.49 -18.09
CA GLY A 151 4.54 -13.56 -18.26
C GLY A 151 5.60 -13.59 -17.14
N LYS A 152 5.28 -13.05 -15.96
CA LYS A 152 6.13 -12.99 -14.77
C LYS A 152 5.51 -13.72 -13.57
N GLY A 153 4.59 -14.63 -13.84
CA GLY A 153 3.83 -15.36 -12.82
C GLY A 153 4.70 -16.14 -11.85
N ASP A 154 5.84 -16.68 -12.29
CA ASP A 154 6.68 -17.57 -11.46
C ASP A 154 7.60 -16.82 -10.47
N LEU A 155 7.57 -15.49 -10.46
CA LEU A 155 8.36 -14.71 -9.51
C LEU A 155 7.86 -14.91 -8.08
N GLU A 156 8.77 -15.25 -7.17
CA GLU A 156 8.53 -15.29 -5.73
C GLU A 156 8.74 -13.91 -5.08
N GLU A 157 9.62 -13.09 -5.66
CA GLU A 157 9.93 -11.74 -5.21
C GLU A 157 9.96 -10.76 -6.38
N VAL A 158 9.62 -9.51 -6.08
CA VAL A 158 9.80 -8.36 -6.98
C VAL A 158 10.68 -7.32 -6.28
N GLY A 159 11.27 -6.41 -7.05
CA GLY A 159 11.94 -5.24 -6.48
C GLY A 159 10.97 -4.42 -5.64
N PHE A 160 11.53 -3.64 -4.73
CA PHE A 160 10.72 -2.83 -3.82
C PHE A 160 9.70 -1.95 -4.58
N PRO A 161 8.40 -2.04 -4.24
CA PRO A 161 7.38 -1.31 -4.97
C PRO A 161 7.57 0.22 -4.86
N LEU A 162 7.69 0.87 -6.01
CA LEU A 162 7.77 2.33 -6.13
C LEU A 162 6.37 2.85 -6.40
N SER A 163 5.87 3.75 -5.57
CA SER A 163 4.47 4.17 -5.62
C SER A 163 4.33 5.67 -5.82
N LEU A 164 3.30 6.02 -6.57
CA LEU A 164 2.82 7.38 -6.78
C LEU A 164 1.34 7.42 -6.37
N HIS A 165 1.05 8.30 -5.42
CA HIS A 165 -0.24 8.39 -4.75
C HIS A 165 -0.92 9.69 -5.14
N PHE A 166 -2.11 9.62 -5.76
CA PHE A 166 -2.90 10.74 -6.26
C PHE A 166 -4.10 11.09 -5.36
N GLY A 167 -4.20 10.49 -4.18
CA GLY A 167 -5.37 10.61 -3.31
C GLY A 167 -6.64 10.07 -3.99
N ASN A 168 -7.78 10.74 -3.86
CA ASN A 168 -9.06 10.24 -4.41
C ASN A 168 -9.23 10.50 -5.93
N THR A 169 -8.14 10.56 -6.70
CA THR A 169 -8.21 10.82 -8.15
C THR A 169 -8.58 9.53 -8.89
N THR A 170 -9.64 9.55 -9.70
CA THR A 170 -10.21 8.37 -10.39
C THR A 170 -9.96 8.32 -11.90
N LYS A 171 -9.15 9.22 -12.45
CA LYS A 171 -8.87 9.30 -13.91
C LYS A 171 -7.41 8.98 -14.25
N LEU A 172 -6.79 8.06 -13.52
CA LEU A 172 -5.36 7.77 -13.67
C LEU A 172 -5.00 7.22 -15.06
N HIS A 173 -5.91 6.46 -15.67
CA HIS A 173 -5.72 5.90 -17.01
C HIS A 173 -5.54 6.97 -18.11
N ASP A 174 -6.16 8.14 -17.95
CA ASP A 174 -6.07 9.24 -18.93
C ASP A 174 -4.78 10.06 -18.79
N MET A 175 -4.05 9.89 -17.68
CA MET A 175 -2.91 10.73 -17.32
C MET A 175 -1.60 10.33 -18.04
N GLY A 176 -1.60 9.24 -18.80
CA GLY A 176 -0.41 8.81 -19.57
C GLY A 176 0.83 8.59 -18.70
N ILE A 177 0.64 8.01 -17.51
CA ILE A 177 1.64 7.90 -16.46
C ILE A 177 2.79 6.99 -16.91
N LYS A 178 4.03 7.48 -16.73
CA LYS A 178 5.26 6.74 -17.03
C LYS A 178 6.20 6.79 -15.83
N CYS A 179 6.88 5.68 -15.58
CA CYS A 179 7.93 5.57 -14.57
C CYS A 179 9.24 5.13 -15.23
N ARG A 180 10.33 5.83 -14.93
CA ARG A 180 11.70 5.40 -15.26
C ARG A 180 12.49 5.24 -13.98
N VAL A 181 13.28 4.17 -13.88
CA VAL A 181 14.05 3.84 -12.69
C VAL A 181 15.49 3.63 -13.09
N ARG A 182 16.43 4.46 -12.63
CA ARG A 182 17.86 4.31 -12.89
C ARG A 182 18.59 3.77 -11.68
N VAL A 183 19.46 2.79 -11.90
CA VAL A 183 20.30 2.21 -10.84
C VAL A 183 21.74 2.67 -11.02
N ASN A 184 22.31 3.24 -9.94
CA ASN A 184 23.66 3.82 -9.91
C ASN A 184 23.94 4.78 -11.08
N ASP A 185 22.92 5.51 -11.51
CA ASP A 185 22.96 6.48 -12.61
C ASP A 185 23.37 5.89 -13.98
N ARG A 186 23.26 4.57 -14.19
CA ARG A 186 23.70 3.88 -15.42
C ARG A 186 22.58 3.52 -16.39
N GLU A 187 21.67 2.63 -15.99
CA GLU A 187 20.64 2.09 -16.89
C GLU A 187 19.26 2.08 -16.25
N ASP A 188 18.23 2.12 -17.11
CA ASP A 188 16.84 1.99 -16.72
C ASP A 188 16.57 0.52 -16.30
N ALA A 189 16.23 0.33 -15.03
CA ALA A 189 15.82 -0.96 -14.48
C ALA A 189 14.48 -1.39 -15.11
N PRO A 190 14.38 -2.62 -15.63
CA PRO A 190 13.12 -3.14 -16.13
C PRO A 190 12.10 -3.26 -14.99
N GLY A 191 10.83 -3.20 -15.34
CA GLY A 191 9.74 -3.37 -14.39
C GLY A 191 8.37 -3.20 -15.02
N LEU A 192 7.34 -3.40 -14.21
CA LEU A 192 5.95 -3.34 -14.63
C LEU A 192 5.23 -2.21 -13.91
N LEU A 193 4.50 -1.40 -14.68
CA LEU A 193 3.64 -0.35 -14.15
C LEU A 193 2.23 -0.90 -13.95
N HIS A 194 1.72 -0.78 -12.73
CA HIS A 194 0.37 -1.16 -12.33
C HIS A 194 -0.39 0.09 -11.89
N ILE A 195 -1.45 0.44 -12.62
CA ILE A 195 -2.45 1.38 -12.13
C ILE A 195 -3.33 0.55 -11.19
N ALA A 196 -3.17 0.74 -9.88
CA ALA A 196 -3.74 -0.08 -8.83
C ALA A 196 -4.81 0.71 -8.06
N ASP A 197 -5.67 1.41 -8.82
CA ASP A 197 -6.67 2.35 -8.31
C ASP A 197 -8.03 1.70 -8.05
N ASP A 198 -8.25 0.51 -8.57
CA ASP A 198 -9.29 -0.42 -8.19
C ASP A 198 -8.70 -1.79 -7.78
N GLY A 199 -9.27 -2.38 -6.74
CA GLY A 199 -8.79 -3.65 -6.22
C GLY A 199 -9.56 -4.08 -4.99
N THR A 200 -9.60 -5.39 -4.79
CA THR A 200 -10.25 -6.05 -3.66
C THR A 200 -9.28 -6.33 -2.50
N HIS A 201 -7.96 -6.24 -2.74
CA HIS A 201 -6.92 -6.44 -1.74
C HIS A 201 -6.21 -5.13 -1.42
N ARG A 202 -6.43 -4.66 -0.20
CA ARG A 202 -5.90 -3.38 0.27
C ARG A 202 -4.37 -3.34 0.38
N ARG A 203 -3.66 -4.47 0.33
CA ARG A 203 -2.19 -4.50 0.32
C ARG A 203 -1.59 -3.95 -0.99
N THR A 204 -2.25 -4.20 -2.12
CA THR A 204 -1.77 -3.88 -3.47
C THR A 204 -2.45 -2.67 -4.10
N ALA A 205 -3.71 -2.40 -3.72
CA ALA A 205 -4.54 -1.39 -4.36
C ALA A 205 -5.08 -0.33 -3.38
N SER A 206 -5.27 0.88 -3.90
CA SER A 206 -5.97 1.99 -3.23
C SER A 206 -6.41 3.00 -4.29
N PRO A 207 -7.57 3.68 -4.14
CA PRO A 207 -7.95 4.75 -5.04
C PRO A 207 -6.80 5.75 -5.27
N GLY A 208 -6.55 6.08 -6.53
CA GLY A 208 -5.47 7.00 -6.91
C GLY A 208 -4.05 6.44 -6.77
N LEU A 209 -3.85 5.12 -6.67
CA LEU A 209 -2.53 4.53 -6.52
C LEU A 209 -1.97 4.02 -7.86
N VAL A 210 -0.72 4.37 -8.14
CA VAL A 210 0.07 3.77 -9.21
C VAL A 210 1.35 3.20 -8.64
N VAL A 211 1.72 2.00 -9.07
CA VAL A 211 2.88 1.28 -8.57
C VAL A 211 3.74 0.79 -9.73
N PHE A 212 5.04 1.04 -9.65
CA PHE A 212 6.03 0.42 -10.50
C PHE A 212 6.74 -0.68 -9.70
N TYR A 213 6.74 -1.90 -10.23
CA TYR A 213 7.42 -3.06 -9.67
C TYR A 213 8.69 -3.34 -10.48
N PRO A 214 9.90 -3.04 -9.95
CA PRO A 214 11.14 -3.41 -10.63
C PRO A 214 11.28 -4.93 -10.76
N ILE A 215 11.71 -5.40 -11.92
CA ILE A 215 11.94 -6.82 -12.23
C ILE A 215 13.24 -6.91 -13.02
N PRO A 216 14.32 -7.53 -12.50
CA PRO A 216 14.43 -8.21 -11.20
C PRO A 216 14.57 -7.25 -10.00
N PRO A 217 14.60 -7.77 -8.75
CA PRO A 217 14.93 -6.97 -7.58
C PRO A 217 16.26 -6.21 -7.70
N ILE A 218 16.27 -4.98 -7.21
CA ILE A 218 17.46 -4.12 -7.23
C ILE A 218 18.37 -4.50 -6.06
N ARG A 219 19.67 -4.64 -6.32
CA ARG A 219 20.65 -5.06 -5.30
C ARG A 219 20.73 -4.07 -4.13
N LYS A 220 20.89 -4.61 -2.93
CA LYS A 220 21.13 -3.83 -1.71
C LYS A 220 22.37 -2.93 -1.86
N GLY A 221 22.32 -1.72 -1.28
CA GLY A 221 23.40 -0.74 -1.38
C GLY A 221 23.42 0.05 -2.70
N ALA A 222 22.55 -0.27 -3.67
CA ALA A 222 22.43 0.54 -4.87
C ALA A 222 21.74 1.88 -4.60
N LYS A 223 22.19 2.92 -5.31
CA LYS A 223 21.49 4.20 -5.40
C LYS A 223 20.45 4.09 -6.51
N VAL A 224 19.20 4.40 -6.22
CA VAL A 224 18.11 4.34 -7.18
C VAL A 224 17.53 5.72 -7.39
N THR A 225 17.41 6.12 -8.65
CA THR A 225 16.76 7.36 -9.07
C THR A 225 15.48 7.02 -9.84
N VAL A 226 14.32 7.39 -9.32
CA VAL A 226 13.03 7.22 -9.98
C VAL A 226 12.54 8.55 -10.55
N VAL A 227 11.96 8.51 -11.75
CA VAL A 227 11.33 9.65 -12.41
C VAL A 227 9.95 9.26 -12.91
N TRP A 228 8.93 9.92 -12.38
CA TRP A 228 7.54 9.80 -12.80
C TRP A 228 7.19 10.97 -13.72
N ASN A 229 6.51 10.68 -14.83
CA ASN A 229 5.97 11.71 -15.73
C ASN A 229 4.51 11.40 -16.03
N PHE A 230 3.66 12.42 -16.00
CA PHE A 230 2.23 12.27 -16.26
C PHE A 230 1.59 13.61 -16.67
N LYS A 231 0.42 13.54 -17.30
CA LYS A 231 -0.43 14.69 -17.58
C LYS A 231 -1.37 14.93 -16.41
N TYR A 232 -1.55 16.19 -16.01
CA TYR A 232 -2.56 16.60 -15.04
C TYR A 232 -3.18 17.93 -15.47
N GLY A 233 -4.46 17.88 -15.87
CA GLY A 233 -5.07 18.95 -16.65
C GLY A 233 -4.26 19.18 -17.94
N ASP A 234 -3.94 20.44 -18.22
CA ASP A 234 -3.16 20.83 -19.40
C ASP A 234 -1.64 20.80 -19.18
N ARG A 235 -1.19 20.35 -18.00
CA ARG A 235 0.22 20.37 -17.61
C ARG A 235 0.87 18.99 -17.70
N LEU A 236 2.14 18.98 -18.09
CA LEU A 236 3.04 17.86 -17.87
C LEU A 236 3.72 18.03 -16.51
N GLU A 237 3.54 17.03 -15.66
CA GLU A 237 4.17 16.95 -14.34
C GLU A 237 5.34 15.95 -14.38
N SER A 238 6.40 16.28 -13.67
CA SER A 238 7.56 15.40 -13.48
C SER A 238 7.95 15.39 -12.01
N LEU A 239 7.99 14.19 -11.43
CA LEU A 239 8.39 13.98 -10.04
C LEU A 239 9.58 13.04 -9.98
N ASN A 240 10.62 13.41 -9.25
CA ASN A 240 11.81 12.62 -9.10
C ASN A 240 12.14 12.31 -7.63
N ALA A 241 12.79 11.18 -7.41
CA ALA A 241 13.36 10.85 -6.13
C ALA A 241 14.61 10.01 -6.29
N THR A 242 15.56 10.21 -5.40
CA THR A 242 16.75 9.38 -5.28
C THR A 242 16.76 8.80 -3.89
N TYR A 243 16.90 7.48 -3.78
CA TYR A 243 16.94 6.77 -2.51
C TYR A 243 18.00 5.67 -2.55
N SER A 244 18.30 5.08 -1.40
CA SER A 244 19.23 3.96 -1.30
C SER A 244 18.60 2.76 -0.59
N HIS A 245 18.99 1.57 -1.05
CA HIS A 245 18.65 0.31 -0.42
C HIS A 245 19.52 0.02 0.81
#